data_AF-A0A7V9TML7-F1
#
_entry.id   AF-A0A7V9TML7-F1
#
_cell.length_a   1.000
_cell.length_b   1.000
_cell.length_c   1.000
_cell.angle_alpha   90.00
_cell.angle_beta   90.00
_cell.angle_gamma   90.00
#
_symmetry.space_group_name_H-M   'P 1'
#
loop_
_entity.id
_entity.type
_entity.pdbx_description
1 polymer ?
#
loop_
_entity_poly.entity_id
_entity_poly.type
_entity_poly.pdbx_seq_one_letter_code
_entity_poly.pdbx_strand_id
1 'polypeptide(L)'
;MLYALMAGLMLAFPVSSAPKMGSYVATKFNDAPLPGVATLQATEGFRHWVKLEQAIVRLQQNGKFTASFRYQHQHLQSREKPVRSQILSRTYSGRYTVKGNTISFIPVNTGSKQPLAPFPGTIDASGMHVRYSAMDGGIRHNLKLDLRFDPSYW
;
A
#
# COMPACT_ATOMS: atom_id res chain seq x y z
N MET A 1 -10.53 -37.48 44.89
CA MET A 1 -10.31 -36.08 44.49
C MET A 1 -9.89 -36.08 43.04
N LEU A 2 -10.75 -35.61 42.12
CA LEU A 2 -10.47 -35.54 40.69
C LEU A 2 -10.53 -34.06 40.29
N TYR A 3 -9.39 -33.46 39.96
CA TYR A 3 -9.32 -32.07 39.49
C TYR A 3 -9.66 -32.03 37.99
N ALA A 4 -10.76 -31.37 37.63
CA ALA A 4 -11.10 -31.04 36.25
C ALA A 4 -10.34 -29.77 35.84
N LEU A 5 -9.40 -29.90 34.88
CA LEU A 5 -8.70 -28.79 34.27
C LEU A 5 -9.54 -28.24 33.10
N MET A 6 -10.31 -27.18 33.36
CA MET A 6 -11.00 -26.41 32.31
C MET A 6 -9.97 -25.56 31.56
N ALA A 7 -9.50 -26.04 30.40
CA ALA A 7 -8.73 -25.24 29.46
C ALA A 7 -9.69 -24.31 28.70
N GLY A 8 -9.80 -23.06 29.16
CA GLY A 8 -10.53 -22.01 28.48
C GLY A 8 -9.85 -21.63 27.17
N LEU A 9 -10.49 -21.99 26.04
CA LEU A 9 -10.11 -21.54 24.71
C LEU A 9 -10.40 -20.02 24.64
N MET A 10 -9.40 -19.17 24.89
CA MET A 10 -9.53 -17.74 24.59
C MET A 10 -9.50 -17.56 23.08
N LEU A 11 -10.68 -17.38 22.49
CA LEU A 11 -10.83 -16.89 21.13
C LEU A 11 -10.30 -15.46 21.09
N ALA A 12 -9.11 -15.27 20.54
CA ALA A 12 -8.56 -13.94 20.26
C ALA A 12 -9.40 -13.29 19.16
N PHE A 13 -10.35 -12.43 19.55
CA PHE A 13 -11.04 -11.58 18.60
C PHE A 13 -10.03 -10.60 17.98
N PRO A 14 -10.01 -10.44 16.65
CA PRO A 14 -9.17 -9.43 16.03
C PRO A 14 -9.61 -8.06 16.54
N VAL A 15 -8.73 -7.40 17.29
CA VAL A 15 -8.96 -6.04 17.78
C VAL A 15 -9.16 -5.14 16.57
N SER A 16 -10.38 -4.64 16.39
CA SER A 16 -10.69 -3.65 15.36
C SER A 16 -9.99 -2.33 15.73
N SER A 17 -8.85 -2.06 15.10
CA SER A 17 -8.14 -0.79 15.28
C SER A 17 -8.70 0.27 14.33
N ALA A 18 -9.29 1.33 14.87
CA ALA A 18 -9.57 2.52 14.08
C ALA A 18 -8.24 3.14 13.56
N PRO A 19 -8.22 3.72 12.35
CA PRO A 19 -7.06 4.46 11.88
C PRO A 19 -6.74 5.63 12.82
N LYS A 20 -5.48 5.73 13.23
CA LYS A 20 -4.92 6.97 13.78
C LYS A 20 -4.86 8.04 12.69
N MET A 21 -5.24 9.26 13.03
CA MET A 21 -5.14 10.41 12.12
C MET A 21 -3.70 10.92 12.08
N GLY A 22 -3.23 11.33 10.91
CA GLY A 22 -1.83 11.67 10.67
C GLY A 22 -1.22 10.81 9.58
N SER A 23 0.09 10.62 9.64
CA SER A 23 0.86 10.01 8.56
C SER A 23 1.21 8.55 8.84
N TYR A 24 1.12 7.75 7.79
CA TYR A 24 1.56 6.38 7.72
C TYR A 24 2.69 6.32 6.70
N VAL A 25 3.86 5.89 7.15
CA VAL A 25 5.05 5.81 6.32
C VAL A 25 5.28 4.36 5.95
N ALA A 26 5.43 4.10 4.66
CA ALA A 26 5.72 2.77 4.17
C ALA A 26 7.07 2.29 4.70
N THR A 27 7.08 1.04 5.14
CA THR A 27 8.26 0.35 5.66
C THR A 27 8.64 -0.84 4.80
N LYS A 28 7.65 -1.45 4.13
CA LYS A 28 7.86 -2.51 3.15
C LYS A 28 7.09 -2.28 1.87
N PHE A 29 7.67 -2.76 0.77
CA PHE A 29 7.05 -2.85 -0.55
C PHE A 29 7.30 -4.25 -1.10
N ASN A 30 6.22 -4.98 -1.39
CA ASN A 30 6.26 -6.40 -1.77
C ASN A 30 7.12 -7.24 -0.80
N ASP A 31 6.83 -7.13 0.49
CA ASP A 31 7.46 -7.85 1.59
C ASP A 31 8.95 -7.54 1.85
N ALA A 32 9.59 -6.72 1.00
CA ALA A 32 10.95 -6.21 1.18
C ALA A 32 10.95 -4.83 1.87
N PRO A 33 11.95 -4.51 2.72
CA PRO A 33 12.08 -3.18 3.32
C PRO A 33 12.32 -2.09 2.27
N LEU A 34 11.93 -0.84 2.57
CA LEU A 34 12.25 0.29 1.70
C LEU A 34 13.73 0.68 1.76
N PRO A 35 14.34 1.11 0.63
CA PRO A 35 13.73 1.20 -0.70
C PRO A 35 13.52 -0.18 -1.34
N GLY A 36 12.29 -0.46 -1.78
CA GLY A 36 11.85 -1.78 -2.24
C GLY A 36 11.70 -1.83 -3.75
N VAL A 37 11.88 -3.00 -4.35
CA VAL A 37 11.80 -3.19 -5.80
C VAL A 37 10.66 -4.14 -6.16
N ALA A 38 9.87 -3.76 -7.17
CA ALA A 38 8.94 -4.63 -7.85
C ALA A 38 9.34 -4.77 -9.33
N THR A 39 9.29 -6.01 -9.82
CA THR A 39 9.37 -6.28 -11.26
C THR A 39 8.02 -6.82 -11.70
N LEU A 40 7.39 -6.10 -12.63
CA LEU A 40 6.10 -6.45 -13.20
C LEU A 40 6.35 -6.92 -14.63
N GLN A 41 5.94 -8.14 -14.97
CA GLN A 41 6.02 -8.63 -16.35
C GLN A 41 5.08 -7.83 -17.24
N ALA A 42 5.60 -7.31 -18.36
CA ALA A 42 4.79 -6.70 -19.41
C ALA A 42 4.66 -7.69 -20.59
N THR A 43 3.97 -7.28 -21.64
CA THR A 43 3.84 -8.07 -22.87
C THR A 43 5.18 -8.13 -23.65
N GLU A 44 5.30 -9.12 -24.53
CA GLU A 44 6.37 -9.18 -25.57
C GLU A 44 7.82 -9.20 -25.01
N GLY A 45 8.03 -9.80 -23.85
CA GLY A 45 9.38 -9.95 -23.28
C GLY A 45 9.91 -8.68 -22.62
N PHE A 46 9.04 -7.71 -22.33
CA PHE A 46 9.37 -6.56 -21.51
C PHE A 46 8.94 -6.72 -20.05
N ARG A 47 9.49 -5.87 -19.18
CA ARG A 47 9.12 -5.77 -17.78
C ARG A 47 9.15 -4.32 -17.32
N HIS A 48 8.23 -3.96 -16.43
CA HIS A 48 8.34 -2.75 -15.64
C HIS A 48 9.17 -3.02 -14.39
N TRP A 49 10.23 -2.25 -14.24
CA TRP A 49 11.03 -2.20 -13.02
C TRP A 49 10.66 -0.95 -12.24
N VAL A 50 10.18 -1.14 -11.01
CA VAL A 50 9.76 -0.05 -10.12
C VAL A 50 10.52 -0.16 -8.81
N LYS A 51 11.30 0.86 -8.47
CA LYS A 51 11.94 1.00 -7.17
C LYS A 51 11.24 2.08 -6.37
N LEU A 52 10.55 1.69 -5.31
CA LEU A 52 9.88 2.60 -4.40
C LEU A 52 10.89 3.08 -3.35
N GLU A 53 11.17 4.38 -3.38
CA GLU A 53 12.08 5.04 -2.40
C GLU A 53 11.31 5.42 -1.14
N GLN A 54 10.09 5.92 -1.29
CA GLN A 54 9.26 6.36 -0.19
C GLN A 54 7.77 6.32 -0.58
N ALA A 55 6.92 5.94 0.37
CA ALA A 55 5.48 6.17 0.28
C ALA A 55 4.94 6.65 1.62
N ILE A 56 4.09 7.68 1.58
CA ILE A 56 3.46 8.27 2.76
C ILE A 56 1.97 8.40 2.47
N VAL A 57 1.14 7.87 3.38
CA VAL A 57 -0.32 8.04 3.35
C VAL A 57 -0.72 8.87 4.56
N ARG A 58 -1.29 10.04 4.31
CA ARG A 58 -1.82 10.94 5.34
C ARG A 58 -3.33 10.84 5.40
N LEU A 59 -3.86 10.59 6.59
CA LEU A 59 -5.28 10.62 6.90
C LEU A 59 -5.64 11.90 7.65
N GLN A 60 -6.72 12.56 7.22
CA GLN A 60 -7.27 13.77 7.84
C GLN A 60 -8.60 13.48 8.53
N GLN A 61 -8.88 14.17 9.65
CA GLN A 61 -10.12 14.00 10.42
C GLN A 61 -11.42 14.19 9.62
N ASN A 62 -11.38 15.01 8.56
CA ASN A 62 -12.51 15.27 7.67
C ASN A 62 -12.81 14.14 6.66
N GLY A 63 -12.15 12.98 6.79
CA GLY A 63 -12.29 11.84 5.90
C GLY A 63 -11.55 11.98 4.57
N LYS A 64 -10.60 12.91 4.46
CA LYS A 64 -9.72 13.05 3.29
C LYS A 64 -8.39 12.34 3.49
N PHE A 65 -7.78 11.92 2.39
CA PHE A 65 -6.43 11.40 2.39
C PHE A 65 -5.55 12.05 1.33
N THR A 66 -4.25 11.97 1.56
CA THR A 66 -3.21 12.23 0.55
C THR A 66 -2.23 11.06 0.58
N ALA A 67 -1.92 10.47 -0.57
CA ALA A 67 -0.92 9.42 -0.71
C ALA A 67 0.19 9.92 -1.65
N SER A 68 1.41 10.05 -1.13
CA SER A 68 2.57 10.58 -1.85
C SER A 68 3.61 9.48 -2.02
N PHE A 69 4.13 9.34 -3.24
CA PHE A 69 5.08 8.30 -3.64
C PHE A 69 6.29 8.93 -4.29
N ARG A 70 7.49 8.45 -3.93
CA ARG A 70 8.76 8.73 -4.61
C ARG A 70 9.33 7.41 -5.12
N TYR A 71 9.56 7.32 -6.43
CA TYR A 71 9.94 6.06 -7.06
C TYR A 71 10.77 6.27 -8.33
N GLN A 72 11.52 5.26 -8.72
CA GLN A 72 12.09 5.14 -10.06
C GLN A 72 11.25 4.14 -10.85
N HIS A 73 11.02 4.40 -12.13
CA HIS A 73 10.32 3.50 -13.04
C HIS A 73 11.07 3.40 -14.36
N GLN A 74 11.25 2.16 -14.83
CA GLN A 74 11.84 1.86 -16.14
C GLN A 74 11.03 0.75 -16.82
N HIS A 75 10.88 0.88 -18.13
CA HIS A 75 10.37 -0.17 -19.00
C HIS A 75 11.59 -0.80 -19.68
N LEU A 76 11.86 -2.07 -19.36
CA LEU A 76 13.10 -2.76 -19.71
C LEU A 76 12.77 -4.01 -20.51
N GLN A 77 13.68 -4.45 -21.38
CA GLN A 77 13.62 -5.83 -21.87
C GLN A 77 13.90 -6.81 -20.72
N SER A 78 13.39 -8.05 -20.82
CA SER A 78 13.39 -9.03 -19.72
C SER A 78 14.76 -9.25 -19.07
N ARG A 79 15.84 -9.21 -19.86
CA ARG A 79 17.22 -9.43 -19.39
C ARG A 79 18.03 -8.14 -19.21
N GLU A 80 17.46 -7.00 -19.58
CA GLU A 80 18.12 -5.71 -19.43
C GLU A 80 18.21 -5.32 -17.95
N LYS A 81 19.36 -4.79 -17.55
CA LYS A 81 19.61 -4.36 -16.17
C LYS A 81 19.06 -2.94 -15.96
N PRO A 82 18.41 -2.66 -14.82
CA PRO A 82 17.98 -1.30 -14.51
C PRO A 82 19.20 -0.39 -14.35
N VAL A 83 19.13 0.81 -14.92
CA VAL A 83 20.16 1.85 -14.78
C VAL A 83 19.70 2.90 -13.77
N ARG A 84 20.54 3.88 -13.42
CA ARG A 84 20.10 4.99 -12.58
C ARG A 84 19.17 5.90 -13.41
N SER A 85 17.94 6.12 -12.96
CA SER A 85 17.00 7.05 -13.58
C SER A 85 16.53 8.13 -12.61
N GLN A 86 15.82 9.13 -13.15
CA GLN A 86 15.20 10.19 -12.34
C GLN A 86 14.23 9.60 -11.31
N ILE A 87 14.24 10.20 -10.12
CA ILE A 87 13.20 9.93 -9.11
C ILE A 87 11.94 10.68 -9.52
N LEU A 88 10.89 9.93 -9.79
CA LEU A 88 9.55 10.41 -10.04
C LEU A 88 8.82 10.62 -8.72
N SER A 89 7.92 11.60 -8.70
CA SER A 89 7.00 11.83 -7.59
C SER A 89 5.57 11.76 -8.10
N ARG A 90 4.70 11.09 -7.34
CA ARG A 90 3.28 11.05 -7.64
C ARG A 90 2.47 11.18 -6.36
N THR A 91 1.44 12.02 -6.43
CA THR A 91 0.54 12.26 -5.31
C THR A 91 -0.89 11.98 -5.73
N TYR A 92 -1.62 11.25 -4.90
CA TYR A 92 -3.05 11.02 -5.02
C TYR A 92 -3.74 11.67 -3.83
N SER A 93 -4.91 12.24 -4.06
CA SER A 93 -5.75 12.78 -2.99
C SER A 93 -7.18 12.31 -3.17
N GLY A 94 -7.95 12.27 -2.09
CA GLY A 94 -9.35 11.92 -2.17
C GLY A 94 -10.00 11.70 -0.82
N ARG A 95 -11.01 10.83 -0.78
CA ARG A 95 -11.71 10.45 0.45
C ARG A 95 -11.35 9.04 0.87
N TYR A 96 -11.39 8.77 2.17
CA TYR A 96 -11.30 7.40 2.67
C TYR A 96 -12.55 7.02 3.47
N THR A 97 -12.86 5.73 3.49
CA THR A 97 -13.90 5.15 4.33
C THR A 97 -13.34 4.00 5.14
N VAL A 98 -13.91 3.74 6.32
CA VAL A 98 -13.47 2.66 7.22
C VAL A 98 -14.67 1.81 7.59
N LYS A 99 -14.54 0.49 7.45
CA LYS A 99 -15.54 -0.50 7.86
C LYS A 99 -14.83 -1.64 8.59
N GLY A 100 -14.98 -1.70 9.92
CA GLY A 100 -14.20 -2.60 10.76
C GLY A 100 -12.71 -2.31 10.62
N ASN A 101 -11.92 -3.33 10.30
CA ASN A 101 -10.47 -3.20 10.04
C ASN A 101 -10.13 -2.80 8.60
N THR A 102 -11.12 -2.65 7.72
CA THR A 102 -10.89 -2.36 6.30
C THR A 102 -10.98 -0.85 6.07
N ILE A 103 -9.97 -0.30 5.39
CA ILE A 103 -9.95 1.07 4.90
C ILE A 103 -10.03 1.05 3.37
N SER A 104 -10.85 1.92 2.79
CA SER A 104 -10.94 2.07 1.32
C SER A 104 -10.58 3.50 0.93
N PHE A 105 -9.67 3.64 -0.02
CA PHE A 105 -9.22 4.92 -0.55
C PHE A 105 -9.89 5.21 -1.88
N ILE A 106 -10.60 6.33 -1.96
CA ILE A 106 -11.37 6.77 -3.12
C ILE A 106 -10.68 8.02 -3.67
N PRO A 107 -9.73 7.88 -4.61
CA PRO A 107 -9.01 9.01 -5.19
C PRO A 107 -9.94 9.91 -6.01
N VAL A 108 -9.66 11.21 -6.02
CA VAL A 108 -10.28 12.16 -6.93
C VAL A 108 -9.60 12.00 -8.30
N ASN A 109 -10.41 11.87 -9.35
CA ASN A 109 -9.90 11.81 -10.71
C ASN A 109 -9.45 13.20 -11.16
N THR A 110 -8.18 13.52 -10.97
CA THR A 110 -7.59 14.76 -11.48
C THR A 110 -7.07 14.53 -12.90
N GLY A 111 -7.96 14.62 -13.89
CA GLY A 111 -7.58 14.72 -15.31
C GLY A 111 -7.11 13.43 -16.01
N SER A 112 -7.16 12.25 -15.38
CA SER A 112 -6.93 10.99 -16.10
C SER A 112 -8.14 10.59 -16.95
N LYS A 113 -7.89 10.13 -18.19
CA LYS A 113 -8.94 9.58 -19.09
C LYS A 113 -9.66 8.35 -18.49
N GLN A 114 -9.06 7.70 -17.48
CA GLN A 114 -9.65 6.58 -16.77
C GLN A 114 -9.76 6.88 -15.28
N PRO A 115 -10.91 6.56 -14.66
CA PRO A 115 -11.07 6.65 -13.21
C PRO A 115 -10.03 5.81 -12.49
N LEU A 116 -9.39 6.38 -11.47
CA LEU A 116 -8.57 5.60 -10.55
C LEU A 116 -9.51 4.76 -9.69
N ALA A 117 -9.40 3.44 -9.82
CA ALA A 117 -10.17 2.53 -9.00
C ALA A 117 -9.83 2.73 -7.50
N PRO A 118 -10.82 2.62 -6.60
CA PRO A 118 -10.54 2.59 -5.19
C PRO A 118 -9.56 1.47 -4.84
N PHE A 119 -8.61 1.75 -3.97
CA PHE A 119 -7.66 0.73 -3.50
C PHE A 119 -7.94 0.41 -2.02
N PRO A 120 -8.15 -0.88 -1.68
CA PRO A 120 -8.43 -1.29 -0.32
C PRO A 120 -7.14 -1.48 0.50
N GLY A 121 -7.28 -1.32 1.81
CA GLY A 121 -6.28 -1.71 2.79
C GLY A 121 -6.92 -2.24 4.06
N THR A 122 -6.09 -2.77 4.95
CA THR A 122 -6.48 -3.18 6.30
C THR A 122 -5.66 -2.43 7.34
N ILE A 123 -6.21 -2.25 8.52
CA ILE A 123 -5.55 -1.59 9.65
C ILE A 123 -5.57 -2.52 10.86
N ASP A 124 -4.41 -2.70 11.47
CA ASP A 124 -4.23 -3.46 12.69
C ASP A 124 -3.23 -2.77 13.63
N ALA A 125 -2.80 -3.48 14.69
CA ALA A 125 -1.86 -2.95 15.67
C ALA A 125 -0.46 -2.65 15.09
N SER A 126 -0.07 -3.32 14.00
CA SER A 126 1.22 -3.14 13.34
C SER A 126 1.24 -1.97 12.36
N GLY A 127 0.07 -1.61 11.82
CA GLY A 127 -0.11 -0.42 11.01
C GLY A 127 -1.18 -0.58 9.95
N MET A 128 -0.91 -0.04 8.77
CA MET A 128 -1.80 -0.07 7.61
C MET A 128 -1.19 -0.95 6.52
N HIS A 129 -1.99 -1.82 5.92
CA HIS A 129 -1.57 -2.74 4.87
C HIS A 129 -2.42 -2.47 3.63
N VAL A 130 -1.81 -1.93 2.58
CA VAL A 130 -2.49 -1.65 1.33
C VAL A 130 -2.12 -2.72 0.32
N ARG A 131 -3.15 -3.33 -0.29
CA ARG A 131 -2.97 -4.26 -1.41
C ARG A 131 -3.72 -3.71 -2.60
N TYR A 132 -3.02 -3.50 -3.70
CA TYR A 132 -3.65 -3.04 -4.93
C TYR A 132 -3.19 -3.88 -6.11
N SER A 133 -4.08 -3.99 -7.09
CA SER A 133 -3.77 -4.68 -8.33
C SER A 133 -3.53 -3.64 -9.42
N ALA A 134 -2.35 -3.65 -10.02
CA ALA A 134 -2.06 -2.93 -11.24
C ALA A 134 -2.34 -3.85 -12.43
N MET A 135 -2.98 -3.33 -13.48
CA MET A 135 -3.13 -4.05 -14.74
C MET A 135 -2.21 -3.41 -15.79
N ASP A 136 -1.48 -4.24 -16.51
CA ASP A 136 -0.67 -3.85 -17.65
C ASP A 136 -0.80 -4.88 -18.77
N GLY A 137 -1.26 -4.47 -19.96
CA GLY A 137 -1.46 -5.38 -21.10
C GLY A 137 -2.35 -6.61 -20.83
N GLY A 138 -3.24 -6.56 -19.84
CA GLY A 138 -4.07 -7.71 -19.40
C GLY A 138 -3.44 -8.59 -18.31
N ILE A 139 -2.20 -8.31 -17.91
CA ILE A 139 -1.52 -8.98 -16.79
C ILE A 139 -1.86 -8.25 -15.49
N ARG A 140 -2.30 -9.01 -14.48
CA ARG A 140 -2.59 -8.49 -13.15
C ARG A 140 -1.37 -8.64 -12.24
N HIS A 141 -0.89 -7.52 -11.72
CA HIS A 141 0.17 -7.47 -10.72
C HIS A 141 -0.38 -7.10 -9.36
N ASN A 142 -0.14 -7.94 -8.36
CA ASN A 142 -0.51 -7.64 -6.98
C ASN A 142 0.66 -6.97 -6.28
N LEU A 143 0.44 -5.76 -5.80
CA LEU A 143 1.41 -4.96 -5.09
C LEU A 143 0.96 -4.78 -3.64
N LYS A 144 1.93 -4.85 -2.73
CA LYS A 144 1.71 -4.75 -1.28
C LYS A 144 2.54 -3.62 -0.69
N LEU A 145 1.91 -2.83 0.16
CA LEU A 145 2.56 -1.78 0.93
C LEU A 145 2.21 -1.97 2.42
N ASP A 146 3.23 -2.11 3.26
CA ASP A 146 3.05 -2.14 4.71
C ASP A 146 3.55 -0.81 5.29
N LEU A 147 2.65 -0.07 5.93
CA LEU A 147 2.90 1.26 6.46
C LEU A 147 2.76 1.27 7.98
N ARG A 148 3.62 2.03 8.65
CA ARG A 148 3.56 2.26 10.09
C ARG A 148 3.13 3.69 10.37
N PHE A 149 2.33 3.87 11.42
CA PHE A 149 1.99 5.21 11.87
C PHE A 149 3.24 5.93 12.36
N ASP A 150 3.52 7.08 11.77
CA ASP A 150 4.61 7.97 12.16
C ASP A 150 4.08 9.41 12.12
N PRO A 151 3.78 10.01 13.27
CA PRO A 151 3.24 11.35 13.30
C PRO A 151 4.28 12.38 12.89
N SER A 152 5.59 12.10 12.91
CA SER A 152 6.64 13.12 12.63
C SER A 152 6.65 13.63 11.18
N TYR A 153 6.03 12.89 10.25
CA TYR A 153 5.82 13.32 8.86
C TYR A 153 4.58 14.21 8.77
N TRP A 154 4.71 15.51 9.09
CA TRP A 154 3.64 16.52 9.06
C TRP A 154 3.53 17.27 7.74
#